data_AF-A0A4D4N2Q3-F1
#
_entry.id   AF-A0A4D4N2Q3-F1
#
_cell.length_a   1.000
_cell.length_b   1.000
_cell.length_c   1.000
_cell.angle_alpha   90.00
_cell.angle_beta   90.00
_cell.angle_gamma   90.00
#
_symmetry.space_group_name_H-M   'P 1'
#
loop_
_entity.id
_entity.type
_entity.pdbx_description
1 polymer ?
#
loop_
_entity_poly.entity_id
_entity_poly.type
_entity_poly.pdbx_seq_one_letter_code
_entity_poly.pdbx_strand_id
1 'polypeptide(L)'
;MKPHAEIAEVWPRDGYIRLVGRIHGRPADGSWRLLVTRRARAEQRLDYRARVEGDRFESELPIADLAVPDGAGVEEWDIHLTDGAAELRAGRRLDDICGKKKIMVFPGSSPRT
;
A
#
# COMPACT_ATOMS: atom_id res chain seq x y z
N MET A 1 -22.98 -1.64 -5.74
CA MET A 1 -21.55 -1.21 -5.69
C MET A 1 -20.71 -2.45 -5.46
N LYS A 2 -19.63 -2.66 -6.21
CA LYS A 2 -18.73 -3.80 -5.97
C LYS A 2 -17.90 -3.53 -4.71
N PRO A 3 -17.60 -4.54 -3.88
CA PRO A 3 -16.77 -4.32 -2.70
C PRO A 3 -15.38 -3.84 -3.13
N HIS A 4 -14.89 -2.79 -2.50
CA HIS A 4 -13.59 -2.19 -2.80
C HIS A 4 -13.05 -1.50 -1.56
N ALA A 5 -11.74 -1.26 -1.54
CA ALA A 5 -11.11 -0.45 -0.52
C ALA A 5 -10.65 0.87 -1.12
N GLU A 6 -10.70 1.93 -0.33
CA GLU A 6 -10.20 3.25 -0.70
C GLU A 6 -9.19 3.71 0.34
N ILE A 7 -7.99 4.09 -0.12
CA ILE A 7 -6.97 4.66 0.76
C ILE A 7 -7.24 6.15 0.91
N ALA A 8 -7.56 6.58 2.13
CA ALA A 8 -7.82 7.98 2.45
C ALA A 8 -6.50 8.73 2.71
N GLU A 9 -5.63 8.15 3.54
CA GLU A 9 -4.43 8.82 4.03
C GLU A 9 -3.19 7.93 3.85
N VAL A 10 -2.07 8.59 3.57
CA VAL A 10 -0.78 7.92 3.49
C VAL A 10 0.25 8.75 4.26
N TRP A 11 0.83 8.14 5.29
CA TRP A 11 1.74 8.77 6.22
C TRP A 11 3.11 8.08 6.16
N PRO A 12 4.05 8.59 5.36
CA PRO A 12 5.44 8.14 5.44
C PRO A 12 6.09 8.68 6.72
N ARG A 13 6.65 7.80 7.56
CA ARG A 13 7.35 8.17 8.80
C ARG A 13 8.39 7.11 9.18
N ASP A 14 9.59 7.56 9.56
CA ASP A 14 10.63 6.73 10.18
C ASP A 14 10.99 5.44 9.41
N GLY A 15 11.02 5.51 8.08
CA GLY A 15 11.29 4.32 7.24
C GLY A 15 10.08 3.41 7.04
N TYR A 16 8.90 3.78 7.52
CA TYR A 16 7.63 3.10 7.31
C TYR A 16 6.65 3.98 6.54
N ILE A 17 5.67 3.35 5.91
CA ILE A 17 4.48 3.98 5.37
C ILE A 17 3.32 3.43 6.17
N ARG A 18 2.53 4.32 6.77
CA ARG A 18 1.24 3.99 7.34
C ARG A 18 0.15 4.36 6.35
N LEU A 19 -0.66 3.38 5.97
CA LEU A 19 -1.80 3.52 5.10
C LEU A 19 -3.07 3.47 5.93
N VAL A 20 -3.95 4.44 5.73
CA VAL A 20 -5.27 4.45 6.36
C VAL A 20 -6.32 4.60 5.27
N GLY A 21 -7.37 3.81 5.35
CA GLY A 21 -8.45 3.85 4.38
C GLY A 21 -9.74 3.24 4.89
N ARG A 22 -10.67 3.02 3.97
CA ARG A 22 -11.99 2.45 4.24
C ARG A 22 -12.34 1.32 3.30
N ILE A 23 -13.08 0.35 3.80
CA ILE A 23 -13.63 -0.78 3.05
C ILE A 23 -15.10 -0.48 2.77
N HIS A 24 -15.46 -0.51 1.49
CA HIS A 24 -16.81 -0.24 1.01
C HIS A 24 -17.44 -1.51 0.43
N GLY A 25 -18.75 -1.64 0.61
CA GLY A 25 -19.54 -2.71 -0.02
C GLY A 25 -19.44 -4.08 0.63
N ARG A 26 -18.78 -4.21 1.79
CA ARG A 26 -18.82 -5.42 2.63
C ARG A 26 -18.48 -5.09 4.10
N PRO A 27 -19.07 -5.79 5.08
CA PRO A 27 -18.54 -5.84 6.44
C PRO A 27 -17.07 -6.28 6.43
N ALA A 28 -16.26 -5.60 7.24
CA ALA A 28 -14.83 -5.88 7.34
C ALA A 28 -14.47 -6.65 8.61
N ASP A 29 -15.38 -7.49 9.07
CA ASP A 29 -15.16 -8.47 10.14
C ASP A 29 -14.22 -9.58 9.64
N GLY A 30 -12.94 -9.52 10.02
CA GLY A 30 -11.96 -10.52 9.58
C GLY A 30 -10.50 -10.16 9.89
N SER A 31 -9.61 -11.12 9.63
CA SER A 31 -8.16 -10.89 9.68
C SER A 31 -7.68 -10.37 8.33
N TRP A 32 -7.78 -9.05 8.15
CA TRP A 32 -7.36 -8.41 6.92
C TRP A 32 -5.84 -8.31 6.80
N ARG A 33 -5.37 -8.40 5.56
CA ARG A 33 -3.99 -8.20 5.17
C ARG A 33 -3.92 -7.25 3.98
N LEU A 34 -2.91 -6.40 4.00
CA LEU A 34 -2.53 -5.57 2.88
C LEU A 34 -1.60 -6.37 1.98
N LEU A 35 -1.97 -6.52 0.72
CA LEU A 35 -1.11 -7.07 -0.31
C LEU A 35 -0.60 -5.95 -1.20
N VAL A 36 0.72 -5.87 -1.35
CA VAL A 36 1.37 -4.89 -2.22
C VAL A 36 2.09 -5.66 -3.30
N THR A 37 1.59 -5.54 -4.53
CA THR A 37 2.08 -6.31 -5.68
C THR A 37 2.77 -5.37 -6.64
N ARG A 38 4.01 -5.71 -7.04
CA ARG A 38 4.74 -4.93 -8.02
C ARG A 38 4.12 -5.12 -9.40
N ARG A 39 3.74 -4.03 -10.09
CA ARG A 39 3.10 -4.13 -11.41
C ARG A 39 4.01 -4.76 -12.46
N ALA A 40 5.30 -4.42 -12.43
CA ALA A 40 6.30 -4.97 -13.35
C ALA A 40 6.64 -6.45 -13.06
N ARG A 41 6.37 -6.94 -11.84
CA ARG A 41 6.71 -8.29 -11.37
C ARG A 41 5.60 -8.79 -10.43
N ALA A 42 4.48 -9.26 -11.00
CA ALA A 42 3.31 -9.65 -10.21
C ALA A 42 3.54 -10.85 -9.25
N GLU A 43 4.66 -11.54 -9.40
CA GLU A 43 5.18 -12.57 -8.49
C GLU A 43 5.74 -11.99 -7.18
N GLN A 44 6.17 -10.72 -7.18
CA GLN A 44 6.66 -10.03 -6.00
C GLN A 44 5.49 -9.39 -5.25
N ARG A 45 5.00 -10.12 -4.25
CA ARG A 45 3.89 -9.73 -3.39
C ARG A 45 4.39 -9.61 -1.96
N LEU A 46 4.15 -8.45 -1.37
CA LEU A 46 4.45 -8.17 0.02
C LEU A 46 3.15 -8.26 0.80
N ASP A 47 3.16 -8.99 1.90
CA ASP A 47 1.99 -9.15 2.77
C ASP A 47 2.23 -8.48 4.12
N TYR A 48 1.27 -7.64 4.53
CA TYR A 48 1.29 -6.97 5.82
C TYR A 48 -0.03 -7.13 6.52
N ARG A 49 -0.01 -7.10 7.85
CA ARG A 49 -1.23 -7.12 8.64
C ARG A 49 -1.98 -5.80 8.50
N ALA A 50 -3.26 -5.86 8.17
CA ALA A 50 -4.16 -4.71 8.23
C ALA A 50 -5.06 -4.82 9.47
N ARG A 51 -5.00 -3.80 10.33
CA ARG A 51 -5.96 -3.63 11.42
C ARG A 51 -7.23 -3.03 10.85
N VAL A 52 -8.38 -3.60 11.19
CA VAL A 52 -9.66 -3.10 10.71
C VAL A 52 -10.60 -2.89 11.88
N GLU A 53 -11.12 -1.68 11.98
CA GLU A 53 -12.04 -1.22 13.02
C GLU A 53 -13.28 -0.65 12.31
N GLY A 54 -14.37 -1.41 12.31
CA GLY A 54 -15.57 -1.08 11.52
C GLY A 54 -15.28 -1.17 10.02
N ASP A 55 -15.47 -0.08 9.28
CA ASP A 55 -15.06 0.04 7.87
C ASP A 55 -13.65 0.58 7.69
N ARG A 56 -13.02 1.12 8.74
CA ARG A 56 -11.70 1.75 8.66
C ARG A 56 -10.60 0.71 8.75
N PHE A 57 -9.68 0.71 7.80
CA PHE A 57 -8.47 -0.09 7.87
C PHE A 57 -7.22 0.76 8.07
N GLU A 58 -6.23 0.13 8.67
CA GLU A 58 -4.89 0.66 8.87
C GLU A 58 -3.85 -0.43 8.62
N SER A 59 -2.80 -0.10 7.88
CA SER A 59 -1.67 -1.00 7.64
C SER A 59 -0.37 -0.22 7.68
N GLU A 60 0.69 -0.87 8.13
CA GLU A 60 2.04 -0.32 8.20
C GLU A 60 3.00 -1.21 7.42
N LEU A 61 3.79 -0.61 6.54
CA LEU A 61 4.78 -1.31 5.73
C LEU A 61 6.13 -0.59 5.73
N PRO A 62 7.26 -1.31 5.78
CA PRO A 62 8.57 -0.70 5.69
C PRO A 62 8.86 -0.22 4.26
N ILE A 63 9.36 1.01 4.12
CA ILE A 63 9.80 1.60 2.84
C ILE A 63 10.93 0.76 2.22
N ALA A 64 11.78 0.16 3.06
CA ALA A 64 12.87 -0.69 2.60
C ALA A 64 12.40 -1.91 1.80
N ASP A 65 11.20 -2.42 2.07
CA ASP A 65 10.63 -3.57 1.37
C ASP A 65 10.11 -3.19 -0.03
N LEU A 66 9.75 -1.91 -0.20
CA LEU A 66 9.44 -1.31 -1.50
C LEU A 66 10.71 -0.89 -2.28
N ALA A 67 11.86 -0.84 -1.61
CA ALA A 67 13.12 -0.44 -2.23
C ALA A 67 13.69 -1.61 -3.05
N VAL A 68 13.52 -1.56 -4.36
CA VAL A 68 14.08 -2.55 -5.27
C VAL A 68 15.53 -2.16 -5.60
N PRO A 69 16.54 -3.02 -5.33
CA PRO A 69 17.94 -2.67 -5.54
C PRO A 69 18.34 -2.46 -7.01
N ASP A 70 17.53 -2.94 -7.96
CA ASP A 70 17.81 -2.94 -9.41
C ASP A 70 16.87 -2.02 -10.22
N GLY A 71 16.10 -1.15 -9.55
CA GLY A 71 15.07 -0.32 -10.21
C GLY A 71 15.65 0.94 -10.88
N ALA A 72 15.98 0.89 -12.16
CA ALA A 72 16.40 2.06 -12.96
C ALA A 72 15.24 3.01 -13.34
N GLY A 73 14.04 2.86 -12.76
CA GLY A 73 12.83 3.59 -13.15
C GLY A 73 11.81 3.79 -12.04
N VAL A 74 10.70 4.47 -12.38
CA VAL A 74 9.54 4.64 -11.49
C VAL A 74 8.83 3.30 -11.36
N GLU A 75 8.84 2.74 -10.16
CA GLU A 75 8.18 1.47 -9.87
C GLU A 75 6.73 1.69 -9.42
N GLU A 76 5.79 1.07 -10.13
CA GLU A 76 4.37 1.08 -9.79
C GLU A 76 4.01 -0.15 -8.96
N TRP A 77 3.31 0.10 -7.85
CA TRP A 77 2.81 -0.94 -6.95
C TRP A 77 1.28 -0.86 -6.89
N ASP A 78 0.63 -2.00 -7.07
CA ASP A 78 -0.82 -2.14 -6.89
C ASP A 78 -1.11 -2.65 -5.47
N ILE A 79 -2.06 -2.00 -4.79
CA ILE A 79 -2.42 -2.28 -3.40
C ILE A 79 -3.77 -2.99 -3.35
N HIS A 80 -3.83 -4.08 -2.58
CA HIS A 80 -5.03 -4.84 -2.33
C HIS A 80 -5.20 -5.12 -0.83
N LEU A 81 -6.43 -5.36 -0.41
CA LEU A 81 -6.82 -5.81 0.92
C LEU A 81 -7.45 -7.19 0.81
N THR A 82 -6.99 -8.15 1.59
CA THR A 82 -7.55 -9.50 1.57
C THR A 82 -7.82 -10.01 2.97
N ASP A 83 -8.95 -10.69 3.17
CA ASP A 83 -9.22 -11.50 4.36
C ASP A 83 -8.92 -13.00 4.14
N GLY A 84 -8.41 -13.35 2.96
CA GLY A 84 -8.24 -14.73 2.50
C GLY A 84 -9.42 -15.25 1.67
N ALA A 85 -10.64 -14.75 1.91
CA ALA A 85 -11.81 -15.08 1.09
C ALA A 85 -12.09 -14.05 -0.01
N ALA A 86 -11.84 -12.76 0.25
CA ALA A 86 -11.95 -11.70 -0.75
C ALA A 86 -10.61 -11.01 -0.98
N GLU A 87 -10.42 -10.46 -2.18
CA GLU A 87 -9.35 -9.53 -2.52
C GLU A 87 -9.99 -8.24 -3.05
N LEU A 88 -9.77 -7.15 -2.32
CA LEU A 88 -10.34 -5.84 -2.60
C LEU A 88 -9.22 -4.93 -3.09
N ARG A 89 -9.33 -4.42 -4.31
CA ARG A 89 -8.38 -3.41 -4.78
C ARG A 89 -8.52 -2.15 -3.92
N ALA A 90 -7.41 -1.73 -3.33
CA ALA A 90 -7.28 -0.51 -2.57
C ALA A 90 -6.78 0.60 -3.51
N GLY A 91 -7.72 1.21 -4.23
CA GLY A 91 -7.42 2.36 -5.09
C GLY A 91 -7.22 3.63 -4.26
N ARG A 92 -6.57 4.64 -4.82
CA ARG A 92 -6.48 5.98 -4.19
C ARG A 92 -6.77 7.10 -5.17
N ARG A 93 -7.62 8.03 -4.73
CA ARG A 93 -7.61 9.45 -5.13
C ARG A 93 -6.49 10.12 -4.33
N LEU A 94 -5.31 10.24 -4.94
CA LEU A 94 -4.05 10.64 -4.29
C LEU A 94 -3.90 12.18 -4.14
N ASP A 95 -5.01 12.92 -4.15
CA ASP A 95 -5.01 14.39 -4.14
C ASP A 95 -4.55 14.98 -2.79
N ASP A 96 -4.74 14.28 -1.67
CA ASP A 96 -4.45 14.80 -0.33
C ASP A 96 -3.25 14.09 0.31
N ILE A 97 -2.04 14.36 -0.21
CA ILE A 97 -0.80 14.15 0.55
C ILE A 97 -0.55 15.48 1.28
N CYS A 98 -1.06 15.61 2.51
CA CYS A 98 -0.72 16.73 3.39
C CYS A 98 0.70 16.52 3.94
N GLY A 99 1.67 16.85 3.10
CA GLY A 99 3.09 16.49 3.27
C GLY A 99 3.80 16.54 1.92
N LYS A 100 3.71 17.71 1.28
CA LYS A 100 4.08 18.02 -0.10
C LYS A 100 5.50 17.53 -0.47
N LYS A 101 5.61 16.29 -0.97
CA LYS A 101 6.49 15.82 -2.06
C LYS A 101 6.45 14.29 -2.13
N LYS A 102 5.95 13.75 -3.25
CA LYS A 102 6.29 12.42 -3.79
C LYS A 102 6.14 11.24 -2.80
N ILE A 103 5.06 10.46 -2.90
CA ILE A 103 5.20 9.01 -2.73
C ILE A 103 5.72 8.46 -4.06
N MET A 104 6.95 8.84 -4.39
CA MET A 104 7.76 8.18 -5.41
C MET A 104 8.87 7.52 -4.60
N VAL A 105 8.79 6.21 -4.43
CA VAL A 105 9.89 5.44 -3.82
C VAL A 105 11.03 5.46 -4.84
N PHE A 106 12.03 6.31 -4.62
CA PHE A 106 13.29 6.26 -5.36
C PHE A 106 14.18 5.23 -4.67
N PRO A 107 14.58 4.11 -5.33
CA PRO A 107 15.68 3.30 -4.82
C PRO A 107 16.94 4.17 -4.86
N GLY A 108 17.63 4.26 -3.72
CA GLY A 108 18.80 5.11 -3.55
C GLY A 108 19.87 4.80 -4.58
N SER A 109 20.13 5.75 -5.49
CA SER A 109 21.31 5.70 -6.35
C SER A 109 22.52 6.03 -5.49
N SER A 110 23.31 5.04 -5.11
CA SER A 110 24.66 5.29 -4.64
C SER A 110 25.52 5.61 -5.87
N PRO A 111 26.10 6.82 -6.00
CA PRO A 111 27.14 7.04 -7.01
C PRO A 111 28.36 6.23 -6.57
N ARG A 112 28.70 5.17 -7.33
CA ARG A 112 29.96 4.45 -7.13
C ARG A 112 31.04 5.19 -7.94
N THR A 113 32.03 5.72 -7.21
CA THR A 113 33.27 6.35 -7.69
C THR A 113 34.12 5.36 -8.48
#